data_AF-A0A7S2E0Z1-F1
#
_entry.id   AF-A0A7S2E0Z1-F1
#
_cell.length_a   1.000
_cell.length_b   1.000
_cell.length_c   1.000
_cell.angle_alpha   90.00
_cell.angle_beta   90.00
_cell.angle_gamma   90.00
#
_symmetry.space_group_name_H-M   'P 1'
#
loop_
_entity.id
_entity.type
_entity.pdbx_description
1 polymer ?
#
loop_
_entity_poly.entity_id
_entity_poly.type
_entity_poly.pdbx_seq_one_letter_code
_entity_poly.pdbx_strand_id
1 'polypeptide(L)'
;VELDETTKGPNGETYCWFQCTVKGGREARDICAVTVAKAAEALGAGEIMLNCIDMDGQCNGYDHPLMKAVSDAVTIPVIASSGAGKESHFSDVFSETNVQAALA
;
A
#
# COMPACT_ATOMS: atom_id res chain seq x y z
N VAL A 1 -10.31 -0.56 4.64
CA VAL A 1 -9.77 0.72 5.16
C VAL A 1 -10.91 1.70 5.22
N GLU A 2 -11.03 2.43 6.33
CA GLU A 2 -12.02 3.49 6.48
C GLU A 2 -11.52 4.73 5.75
N LEU A 3 -12.39 5.34 4.95
CA LEU A 3 -12.10 6.53 4.17
C LEU A 3 -12.59 7.77 4.93
N ASP A 4 -11.79 8.82 4.90
CA ASP A 4 -12.16 10.11 5.49
C ASP A 4 -12.99 10.97 4.51
N GLU A 5 -13.45 12.13 4.97
CA GLU A 5 -14.24 13.07 4.15
C GLU A 5 -13.53 13.53 2.87
N THR A 6 -12.20 13.47 2.81
CA THR A 6 -11.40 13.88 1.65
C THR A 6 -11.15 12.74 0.66
N THR A 7 -11.41 11.49 1.05
CA THR A 7 -11.08 10.28 0.29
C THR A 7 -12.28 9.37 0.03
N LYS A 8 -13.51 9.81 0.33
CA LYS A 8 -14.75 9.08 0.01
C LYS A 8 -14.81 8.67 -1.45
N GLY A 9 -15.40 7.50 -1.69
CA GLY A 9 -15.64 7.02 -3.03
C GLY A 9 -16.63 7.89 -3.82
N PRO A 10 -16.73 7.70 -5.15
CA PRO A 10 -17.54 8.53 -6.04
C PRO A 10 -19.04 8.59 -5.68
N ASN A 11 -19.55 7.59 -4.95
CA ASN A 11 -20.94 7.49 -4.53
C ASN A 11 -21.10 7.67 -3.01
N GLY A 12 -20.06 8.19 -2.33
CA GLY A 12 -20.05 8.37 -0.88
C GLY A 12 -19.63 7.12 -0.10
N GLU A 13 -18.94 6.18 -0.74
CA GLU A 13 -18.39 5.00 -0.07
C GLU A 13 -17.39 5.43 1.02
N THR A 14 -17.55 4.90 2.23
CA THR A 14 -16.69 5.19 3.38
C THR A 14 -15.71 4.07 3.69
N TYR A 15 -15.70 3.01 2.89
CA TYR A 15 -14.81 1.88 3.04
C TYR A 15 -14.26 1.45 1.69
N CYS A 16 -13.00 1.05 1.67
CA CYS A 16 -12.37 0.40 0.52
C CYS A 16 -11.53 -0.81 0.95
N TRP A 17 -11.10 -1.56 -0.06
CA TRP A 17 -10.04 -2.56 0.05
C TRP A 17 -9.18 -2.50 -1.21
N PHE A 18 -7.93 -2.96 -1.12
CA PHE A 18 -6.97 -2.88 -2.20
C PHE A 18 -6.89 -4.22 -2.92
N GLN A 19 -7.29 -4.25 -4.19
CA GLN A 19 -7.30 -5.47 -4.99
C GLN A 19 -5.89 -5.80 -5.50
N CYS A 20 -5.47 -7.06 -5.35
CA CYS A 20 -4.21 -7.52 -5.92
C CYS A 20 -4.31 -7.83 -7.41
N THR A 21 -3.20 -7.62 -8.11
CA THR A 21 -3.04 -7.99 -9.52
C THR A 21 -1.86 -8.94 -9.71
N VAL A 22 -1.86 -9.64 -10.84
CA VAL A 22 -0.77 -10.51 -11.29
C VAL A 22 -0.41 -10.20 -12.75
N LYS A 23 0.64 -10.84 -13.29
CA LYS A 23 1.13 -10.62 -14.66
C LYS A 23 1.47 -9.16 -14.96
N GLY A 24 2.12 -8.48 -14.00
CA GLY A 24 2.53 -7.09 -14.13
C GLY A 24 1.36 -6.11 -14.19
N GLY A 25 0.38 -6.26 -13.29
CA GLY A 25 -0.77 -5.34 -13.21
C GLY A 25 -1.93 -5.64 -14.17
N ARG A 26 -1.78 -6.61 -15.09
CA ARG A 26 -2.71 -6.80 -16.21
C ARG A 26 -3.91 -7.69 -15.88
N GLU A 27 -3.85 -8.44 -14.78
CA GLU A 27 -4.90 -9.38 -14.41
C GLU A 27 -5.23 -9.24 -12.93
N ALA A 28 -6.47 -8.83 -12.64
CA ALA A 28 -6.96 -8.72 -11.28
C ALA A 28 -7.22 -10.09 -10.64
N ARG A 29 -7.10 -10.15 -9.32
CA ARG A 29 -7.49 -11.29 -8.49
C ARG A 29 -8.47 -10.78 -7.44
N ASP A 30 -9.50 -11.57 -7.15
CA ASP A 30 -10.47 -11.25 -6.11
C ASP A 30 -9.89 -11.54 -4.71
N ILE A 31 -8.80 -10.85 -4.37
CA ILE A 31 -8.09 -10.99 -3.10
C ILE A 31 -7.47 -9.66 -2.69
N CYS A 32 -7.62 -9.33 -1.41
CA CYS A 32 -7.13 -8.09 -0.82
C CYS A 32 -5.63 -8.14 -0.54
N ALA A 33 -4.93 -7.02 -0.75
CA ALA A 33 -3.51 -6.86 -0.42
C ALA A 33 -3.19 -7.22 1.02
N VAL A 34 -4.04 -6.84 1.98
CA VAL A 34 -3.89 -7.22 3.40
C VAL A 34 -3.97 -8.73 3.60
N THR A 35 -4.88 -9.40 2.88
CA THR A 35 -5.02 -10.87 2.94
C THR A 35 -3.79 -11.55 2.35
N VAL A 36 -3.28 -11.06 1.22
CA VAL A 36 -2.05 -11.58 0.60
C VAL A 36 -0.85 -11.38 1.52
N ALA A 37 -0.70 -10.21 2.13
CA ALA A 37 0.40 -9.88 3.04
C ALA A 37 0.45 -10.85 4.23
N LYS A 38 -0.69 -11.03 4.93
CA LYS A 38 -0.81 -11.97 6.05
C LYS A 38 -0.52 -13.42 5.64
N ALA A 39 -1.02 -13.83 4.47
CA ALA A 39 -0.77 -15.18 3.96
C ALA A 39 0.71 -15.38 3.61
N ALA A 40 1.36 -14.40 2.98
CA ALA A 40 2.77 -14.45 2.65
C ALA A 40 3.65 -14.55 3.91
N GLU A 41 3.36 -13.74 4.93
CA GLU A 41 4.02 -13.84 6.23
C GLU A 41 3.85 -15.23 6.86
N ALA A 42 2.62 -15.75 6.90
CA ALA A 42 2.34 -17.09 7.45
C ALA A 42 3.06 -18.22 6.68
N LEU A 43 3.35 -18.01 5.39
CA LEU A 43 4.12 -18.94 4.55
C LEU A 43 5.63 -18.76 4.68
N GLY A 44 6.11 -17.81 5.48
CA GLY A 44 7.52 -17.59 5.77
C GLY A 44 8.19 -16.51 4.92
N ALA A 45 7.43 -15.62 4.27
CA ALA A 45 8.01 -14.42 3.69
C ALA A 45 8.71 -13.58 4.78
N GLY A 46 9.91 -13.07 4.50
CA GLY A 46 10.69 -12.27 5.43
C GLY A 46 10.49 -10.76 5.31
N GLU A 47 9.90 -10.29 4.21
CA GLU A 47 9.68 -8.87 3.91
C GLU A 47 8.62 -8.73 2.80
N ILE A 48 7.89 -7.61 2.80
CA ILE A 48 6.91 -7.25 1.77
C ILE A 48 7.37 -6.00 1.03
N MET A 49 7.59 -6.10 -0.27
CA MET A 49 7.75 -4.93 -1.14
C MET A 49 6.37 -4.51 -1.68
N LEU A 50 5.83 -3.42 -1.16
CA LEU A 50 4.46 -3.00 -1.43
C LEU A 50 4.41 -1.90 -2.49
N ASN A 51 3.93 -2.28 -3.68
CA ASN A 51 3.72 -1.36 -4.81
C ASN A 51 2.27 -0.84 -4.85
N CYS A 52 2.09 0.46 -5.11
CA CYS A 52 0.79 1.03 -5.47
C CYS A 52 0.73 1.34 -6.98
N ILE A 53 -0.18 0.66 -7.69
CA ILE A 53 -0.35 0.82 -9.15
C ILE A 53 -0.84 2.23 -9.49
N ASP A 54 -1.77 2.77 -8.70
CA ASP A 54 -2.37 4.08 -8.99
C ASP A 54 -1.40 5.24 -8.78
N MET A 55 -0.39 5.05 -7.92
CA MET A 55 0.66 6.05 -7.66
C MET A 55 1.92 5.85 -8.51
N ASP A 56 2.02 4.75 -9.27
CA ASP A 56 3.21 4.45 -10.07
C ASP A 56 3.42 5.51 -11.17
N GLY A 57 4.63 6.06 -11.22
CA GLY A 57 5.01 7.16 -12.11
C GLY A 57 4.35 8.52 -11.84
N GLN A 58 3.48 8.65 -10.83
CA GLN A 58 2.79 9.92 -10.54
C GLN A 58 3.69 10.96 -9.85
N CYS A 59 4.76 10.52 -9.18
CA CYS A 59 5.68 11.38 -8.42
C CYS A 59 4.97 12.29 -7.39
N ASN A 60 3.81 11.87 -6.85
CA ASN A 60 2.95 12.64 -5.96
C ASN A 60 2.81 12.06 -4.53
N GLY A 61 3.76 11.22 -4.13
CA GLY A 61 3.80 10.60 -2.80
C GLY A 61 3.34 9.15 -2.81
N TYR A 62 3.54 8.47 -1.69
CA TYR A 62 3.07 7.11 -1.49
C TYR A 62 1.59 7.08 -1.11
N ASP A 63 0.92 5.96 -1.35
CA ASP A 63 -0.45 5.72 -0.87
C ASP A 63 -0.44 5.38 0.63
N HIS A 64 -0.49 6.39 1.50
CA HIS A 64 -0.43 6.17 2.95
C HIS A 64 -1.52 5.23 3.49
N PRO A 65 -2.81 5.33 3.06
CA PRO A 65 -3.82 4.36 3.46
C PRO A 65 -3.46 2.90 3.13
N LEU A 66 -2.92 2.62 1.94
CA LEU A 66 -2.44 1.29 1.57
C LEU A 66 -1.25 0.86 2.43
N MET A 67 -0.22 1.71 2.53
CA MET A 67 1.00 1.43 3.28
C MET A 67 0.68 1.14 4.75
N LYS A 68 -0.17 1.95 5.37
CA LYS A 68 -0.63 1.76 6.75
C LYS A 68 -1.44 0.47 6.89
N ALA A 69 -2.39 0.21 6.01
CA ALA A 69 -3.23 -0.97 6.10
C ALA A 69 -2.46 -2.29 6.03
N VAL A 70 -1.40 -2.34 5.22
CA VAL A 70 -0.53 -3.53 5.11
C VAL A 70 0.49 -3.59 6.23
N SER A 71 1.19 -2.50 6.55
CA SER A 71 2.18 -2.49 7.64
C SER A 71 1.56 -2.74 9.02
N ASP A 72 0.33 -2.27 9.27
CA ASP A 72 -0.40 -2.58 10.53
C ASP A 72 -0.89 -4.05 10.59
N ALA A 73 -0.93 -4.74 9.45
CA ALA A 73 -1.50 -6.07 9.34
C ALA A 73 -0.49 -7.22 9.49
N VAL A 74 0.81 -6.95 9.35
CA VAL A 74 1.89 -7.94 9.42
C VAL A 74 2.96 -7.51 10.43
N THR A 75 3.81 -8.45 10.83
CA THR A 75 4.95 -8.22 11.74
C THR A 75 6.30 -8.15 11.02
N ILE A 76 6.38 -8.67 9.80
CA ILE A 76 7.56 -8.57 8.94
C ILE A 76 7.71 -7.18 8.31
N PRO A 77 8.93 -6.74 7.95
CA PRO A 77 9.18 -5.46 7.31
C PRO A 77 8.36 -5.24 6.03
N VAL A 78 7.91 -4.01 5.83
CA VAL A 78 7.23 -3.53 4.62
C VAL A 78 8.05 -2.40 4.02
N ILE A 79 8.36 -2.51 2.73
CA ILE A 79 8.98 -1.48 1.90
C ILE A 79 7.89 -0.74 1.13
N ALA A 80 7.77 0.57 1.34
CA ALA A 80 6.91 1.41 0.51
C ALA A 80 7.52 1.61 -0.88
N SER A 81 6.77 1.33 -1.94
CA SER A 81 7.20 1.49 -3.32
C SER A 81 6.14 2.20 -4.16
N SER A 82 6.62 2.99 -5.13
CA SER A 82 5.85 3.76 -6.13
C SER A 82 5.18 5.04 -5.61
N GLY A 83 5.41 6.12 -6.36
CA GLY A 83 4.83 7.45 -6.12
C GLY A 83 5.80 8.50 -5.56
N ALA A 84 6.97 8.11 -5.05
CA ALA A 84 7.98 9.08 -4.64
C ALA A 84 8.41 10.01 -5.79
N GLY A 85 8.68 11.27 -5.46
CA GLY A 85 9.00 12.32 -6.44
C GLY A 85 9.79 13.49 -5.86
N LYS A 86 9.76 13.64 -4.52
CA LYS A 86 10.59 14.57 -3.75
C LYS A 86 10.91 13.98 -2.39
N GLU A 87 11.94 14.51 -1.74
CA GLU A 87 12.46 14.05 -0.44
C GLU A 87 11.39 14.05 0.67
N SER A 88 10.45 15.00 0.64
CA SER A 88 9.35 15.04 1.63
C SER A 88 8.51 13.78 1.62
N HIS A 89 8.28 13.15 0.46
CA HIS A 89 7.46 11.93 0.38
C HIS A 89 8.03 10.78 1.22
N PHE A 90 9.36 10.72 1.36
CA PHE A 90 10.01 9.73 2.23
C PHE A 90 9.77 10.06 3.71
N SER A 91 9.89 11.33 4.08
CA SER A 91 9.64 11.77 5.46
C SER A 91 8.17 11.53 5.84
N ASP A 92 7.25 11.82 4.92
CA ASP A 92 5.82 11.69 5.12
C ASP A 92 5.44 10.20 5.32
N VAL A 93 5.92 9.28 4.48
CA VAL A 93 5.54 7.87 4.60
C VAL A 93 6.03 7.21 5.89
N PHE A 94 7.21 7.60 6.40
CA PHE A 94 7.70 7.13 7.69
C PHE A 94 6.99 7.77 8.88
N SER A 95 6.42 8.96 8.71
CA SER A 95 5.70 9.67 9.78
C SER A 95 4.25 9.19 9.90
N GLU A 96 3.62 8.85 8.76
CA GLU A 96 2.19 8.51 8.68
C GLU A 96 1.92 7.00 8.73
N THR A 97 2.95 6.16 8.61
CA THR A 97 2.80 4.70 8.48
C THR A 97 3.89 3.93 9.23
N ASN A 98 3.73 2.61 9.34
CA ASN A 98 4.68 1.73 10.05
C ASN A 98 5.63 0.98 9.09
N VAL A 99 5.90 1.51 7.90
CA VAL A 99 6.86 0.92 6.95
C VAL A 99 8.31 1.06 7.44
N GLN A 100 9.15 0.09 7.10
CA GLN A 100 10.54 0.03 7.55
C GLN A 100 11.52 0.56 6.50
N ALA A 101 11.10 0.62 5.24
CA ALA A 101 11.90 1.19 4.16
C ALA A 101 11.00 1.84 3.10
N ALA A 102 11.62 2.65 2.25
CA ALA A 102 10.96 3.33 1.14
C ALA A 102 11.86 3.30 -0.10
N LEU A 103 11.27 3.00 -1.25
CA LEU A 103 11.91 2.87 -2.56
C LEU A 103 11.43 3.99 -3.49
N ALA A 104 12.38 4.59 -4.22
CA ALA A 104 12.15 5.63 -5.24
C ALA A 104 12.14 5.04 -6.65
#